data_AF-A0A2S2NKF2-F1
#
_entry.id   AF-A0A2S2NKF2-F1
#
_cell.length_a   1.000
_cell.length_b   1.000
_cell.length_c   1.000
_cell.angle_alpha   90.00
_cell.angle_beta   90.00
_cell.angle_gamma   90.00
#
_symmetry.space_group_name_H-M   'P 1'
#
loop_
_entity.id
_entity.type
_entity.pdbx_description
1 polymer ?
#
loop_
_entity_poly.entity_id
_entity_poly.type
_entity_poly.pdbx_seq_one_letter_code
_entity_poly.pdbx_strand_id
1 'polypeptide(L)'
;KNGFKSRLTIMKDDQGTLITDKEEVTREFKKVFKQMLNILTETEVEDNIVTVEQYLEGPTLEEVKMAVEMLKGGKAPGEDTIIAELLKKGGITLMINLQQLINKIWREET
;
A
#
# COMPACT_ATOMS: atom_id res chain seq x y z
N LYS A 1 27.00 -26.19 -17.78
CA LYS A 1 25.61 -25.85 -18.21
C LYS A 1 24.67 -26.28 -17.10
N ASN A 2 24.17 -25.34 -16.28
CA ASN A 2 23.18 -25.65 -15.25
C ASN A 2 21.80 -25.35 -15.84
N GLY A 3 21.02 -26.40 -16.13
CA GLY A 3 19.69 -26.31 -16.74
C GLY A 3 18.67 -25.63 -15.83
N PHE A 4 17.60 -25.12 -16.44
CA PHE A 4 16.44 -24.56 -15.76
C PHE A 4 15.86 -25.57 -14.77
N LYS A 5 15.88 -25.23 -13.47
CA LYS A 5 15.15 -25.97 -12.45
C LYS A 5 13.75 -25.36 -12.37
N SER A 6 12.76 -26.09 -12.88
CA SER A 6 11.36 -25.76 -12.65
C SER A 6 11.12 -25.63 -11.15
N ARG A 7 10.59 -24.48 -10.69
CA ARG A 7 10.11 -24.37 -9.30
C ARG A 7 8.88 -25.27 -9.22
N LEU A 8 9.01 -26.40 -8.53
CA LEU A 8 7.86 -27.21 -8.18
C LEU A 8 7.02 -26.38 -7.20
N THR A 9 5.81 -26.01 -7.60
CA THR A 9 4.83 -25.45 -6.65
C THR A 9 4.31 -26.65 -5.87
N ILE A 10 4.79 -26.79 -4.65
CA ILE A 10 4.42 -27.88 -3.74
C ILE A 10 3.54 -27.28 -2.65
N MET A 11 2.38 -27.87 -2.43
CA MET A 11 1.45 -27.47 -1.35
C MET A 11 1.09 -28.71 -0.53
N LYS A 12 0.57 -28.54 0.69
CA LYS A 12 -0.03 -29.63 1.47
C LYS A 12 -1.53 -29.55 1.33
N ASP A 13 -2.17 -30.70 1.15
CA ASP A 13 -3.62 -30.83 1.28
C ASP A 13 -4.05 -30.86 2.77
N ASP A 14 -5.36 -30.98 3.00
CA ASP A 14 -5.94 -31.05 4.34
C ASP A 14 -5.54 -32.30 5.15
N GLN A 15 -5.04 -33.35 4.50
CA GLN A 15 -4.49 -34.55 5.14
C GLN A 15 -2.98 -34.42 5.39
N GLY A 16 -2.37 -33.29 5.04
CA GLY A 16 -0.94 -33.05 5.17
C GLY A 16 -0.08 -33.71 4.08
N THR A 17 -0.70 -34.26 3.03
CA THR A 17 -0.03 -34.88 1.89
C THR A 17 0.49 -33.80 0.95
N LEU A 18 1.70 -34.01 0.42
CA LEU A 18 2.31 -33.08 -0.51
C LEU A 18 1.72 -33.25 -1.91
N ILE A 19 1.06 -32.21 -2.39
CA ILE A 19 0.54 -32.10 -3.74
C ILE A 19 1.53 -31.32 -4.61
N THR A 20 1.78 -31.86 -5.80
CA THR A 20 2.74 -31.31 -6.78
C THR A 20 2.14 -31.12 -8.17
N ASP A 21 0.95 -31.68 -8.39
CA ASP A 21 0.17 -31.43 -9.60
C ASP A 21 -0.37 -30.00 -9.60
N LYS A 22 -0.25 -29.32 -10.74
CA LYS A 22 -0.56 -27.89 -10.86
C LYS A 22 -2.06 -27.60 -10.69
N GLU A 23 -2.92 -28.47 -11.18
CA GLU A 23 -4.37 -28.30 -11.09
C GLU A 23 -4.84 -28.55 -9.66
N GLU A 24 -4.26 -29.55 -9.02
CA GLU A 24 -4.48 -29.87 -7.62
C GLU A 24 -4.01 -28.76 -6.67
N VAL A 25 -2.80 -28.23 -6.87
CA VAL A 25 -2.27 -27.09 -6.10
C VAL A 25 -3.16 -25.85 -6.27
N THR A 26 -3.64 -25.60 -7.49
CA THR A 26 -4.53 -24.45 -7.74
C THR A 26 -5.87 -24.61 -7.02
N ARG A 27 -6.42 -25.84 -7.03
CA ARG A 27 -7.68 -26.16 -6.34
C ARG A 27 -7.54 -26.01 -4.82
N GLU A 28 -6.45 -26.53 -4.25
CA GLU A 28 -6.21 -26.45 -2.81
C GLU A 28 -5.90 -25.01 -2.37
N PHE A 29 -5.14 -24.26 -3.17
CA PHE A 29 -4.93 -22.83 -2.93
C PHE A 29 -6.26 -22.07 -2.92
N LYS A 30 -7.12 -22.30 -3.91
CA LYS A 30 -8.45 -21.66 -3.98
C LYS A 30 -9.31 -21.98 -2.75
N LYS A 31 -9.28 -23.22 -2.27
CA LYS A 31 -9.98 -23.67 -1.07
C LYS A 31 -9.46 -22.96 0.18
N VAL A 32 -8.14 -22.99 0.42
CA VAL A 32 -7.50 -22.33 1.57
C VAL A 32 -7.75 -20.83 1.55
N PHE A 33 -7.60 -20.19 0.38
CA PHE A 33 -7.87 -18.77 0.20
C PHE A 33 -9.33 -18.43 0.53
N LYS A 34 -10.28 -19.25 0.05
CA LYS A 34 -11.71 -19.06 0.35
C LYS A 34 -11.99 -19.20 1.84
N GLN A 35 -11.41 -20.19 2.52
CA GLN A 35 -11.60 -20.39 3.96
C GLN A 35 -10.98 -19.29 4.80
N MET A 36 -9.80 -18.82 4.43
CA MET A 36 -9.08 -17.78 5.16
C MET A 36 -9.77 -16.41 5.04
N LEU A 37 -10.37 -16.11 3.89
CA LEU A 37 -10.93 -14.78 3.60
C LEU A 37 -12.46 -14.70 3.72
N ASN A 38 -13.18 -15.81 3.60
CA ASN A 38 -14.64 -15.84 3.78
C ASN A 38 -14.99 -16.46 5.13
N ILE A 39 -14.28 -16.05 6.18
CA ILE A 39 -14.76 -16.26 7.54
C ILE A 39 -16.04 -15.45 7.62
N LEU A 40 -17.19 -16.14 7.55
CA LEU A 40 -18.46 -15.55 7.91
C LEU A 40 -18.34 -15.13 9.36
N THR A 41 -18.03 -13.86 9.61
CA THR A 41 -18.42 -13.25 10.87
C THR A 41 -19.93 -13.43 10.92
N GLU A 42 -20.45 -14.19 11.90
CA GLU A 42 -21.89 -14.34 12.21
C GLU A 42 -22.58 -13.01 12.57
N THR A 43 -21.93 -11.91 12.26
CA THR A 43 -22.51 -10.59 12.21
C THR A 43 -22.65 -10.31 10.71
N GLU A 44 -23.87 -10.48 10.20
CA GLU A 44 -24.41 -9.46 9.29
C GLU A 44 -24.39 -8.15 10.10
N VAL A 45 -23.20 -7.57 10.25
CA VAL A 45 -23.09 -6.15 10.51
C VAL A 45 -23.61 -5.60 9.20
N GLU A 46 -24.86 -5.17 9.21
CA GLU A 46 -25.25 -4.03 8.40
C GLU A 46 -24.04 -3.09 8.40
N ASP A 47 -23.45 -2.82 7.23
CA ASP A 47 -22.34 -1.89 7.05
C ASP A 47 -22.80 -0.46 7.40
N ASN A 48 -23.42 -0.28 8.56
CA ASN A 48 -23.21 0.87 9.42
C ASN A 48 -21.77 0.81 9.93
N ILE A 49 -20.80 0.79 9.00
CA ILE A 49 -19.59 1.55 9.22
C ILE A 49 -20.13 2.97 9.33
N VAL A 50 -20.47 3.38 10.55
CA VAL A 50 -20.34 4.78 10.91
C VAL A 50 -18.84 4.99 10.80
N THR A 51 -18.36 5.20 9.57
CA THR A 51 -17.22 6.05 9.36
C THR A 51 -17.73 7.33 9.98
N VAL A 52 -17.35 7.55 11.24
CA VAL A 52 -17.05 8.91 11.64
C VAL A 52 -16.07 9.31 10.54
N GLU A 53 -16.57 9.96 9.49
CA GLU A 53 -15.76 10.86 8.69
C GLU A 53 -15.20 11.79 9.75
N GLN A 54 -14.09 11.37 10.34
CA GLN A 54 -13.29 12.24 11.14
C GLN A 54 -12.93 13.28 10.12
N TYR A 55 -13.56 14.45 10.24
CA TYR A 55 -13.13 15.66 9.60
C TYR A 55 -11.70 15.88 10.09
N LEU A 56 -10.77 15.15 9.48
CA LEU A 56 -9.36 15.24 9.75
C LEU A 56 -8.94 16.55 9.09
N GLU A 57 -8.41 17.43 9.92
CA GLU A 57 -7.82 18.65 9.43
C GLU A 57 -6.71 18.29 8.43
N GLY A 58 -6.59 19.11 7.40
CA GLY A 58 -5.53 18.93 6.42
C GLY A 58 -4.15 19.09 7.06
N PRO A 59 -3.09 18.53 6.45
CA PRO A 59 -1.74 18.57 7.01
C PRO A 59 -1.26 19.97 7.42
N THR A 60 -0.64 20.03 8.58
CA THR A 60 0.03 21.22 9.13
C THR A 60 1.34 21.50 8.38
N LEU A 61 1.84 22.73 8.50
CA LEU A 61 3.10 23.12 7.88
C LEU A 61 4.29 22.30 8.41
N GLU A 62 4.23 21.91 9.69
CA GLU A 62 5.30 21.14 10.32
C GLU A 62 5.29 19.69 9.83
N GLU A 63 4.12 19.09 9.65
CA GLU A 63 4.00 17.76 9.04
C GLU A 63 4.54 17.73 7.61
N VAL A 64 4.24 18.76 6.82
CA VAL A 64 4.77 18.89 5.45
C VAL A 64 6.30 19.03 5.47
N LYS A 65 6.87 19.85 6.37
CA LYS A 65 8.33 19.96 6.53
C LYS A 65 8.96 18.64 6.92
N MET A 66 8.40 17.95 7.91
CA MET A 66 8.89 16.64 8.35
C MET A 66 8.85 15.63 7.21
N ALA A 67 7.77 15.59 6.44
CA ALA A 67 7.63 14.71 5.28
C ALA A 67 8.69 15.00 4.20
N VAL A 68 8.95 16.29 3.91
CA VAL A 68 10.00 16.71 2.97
C VAL A 68 11.39 16.28 3.45
N GLU A 69 11.67 16.44 4.75
CA GLU A 69 12.96 16.02 5.33
C GLU A 69 13.14 14.49 5.32
N MET A 70 12.06 13.73 5.44
CA MET A 70 12.07 12.27 5.37
C MET A 70 12.31 11.71 3.95
N LEU A 71 12.24 12.55 2.90
CA LEU A 71 12.51 12.10 1.53
C LEU A 71 13.93 11.55 1.40
N LYS A 72 14.07 10.40 0.72
CA LYS A 72 15.39 9.81 0.43
C LYS A 72 16.06 10.58 -0.70
N GLY A 73 17.25 11.12 -0.44
CA GLY A 73 18.11 11.73 -1.45
C GLY A 73 18.85 10.70 -2.32
N GLY A 74 19.58 11.20 -3.32
CA GLY A 74 20.40 10.42 -4.24
C GLY A 74 19.61 9.59 -5.25
N LYS A 75 18.30 9.85 -5.36
CA LYS A 75 17.43 9.21 -6.35
C LYS A 75 17.39 10.03 -7.64
N ALA A 76 17.24 9.35 -8.77
CA ALA A 76 16.96 10.03 -10.03
C ALA A 76 15.60 10.76 -9.94
N PRO A 77 15.47 11.94 -10.55
CA PRO A 77 14.19 12.65 -10.61
C PRO A 77 13.14 11.86 -11.42
N GLY A 78 11.87 12.18 -11.17
CA GLY A 78 10.75 11.68 -11.98
C GLY A 78 10.60 12.44 -13.31
N GLU A 79 9.45 12.25 -13.96
CA GLU A 79 9.08 12.98 -15.19
C GLU A 79 9.04 14.50 -14.99
N ASP A 80 8.69 14.93 -13.77
CA ASP A 80 8.68 16.34 -13.36
C ASP A 80 10.09 16.96 -13.23
N THR A 81 11.15 16.16 -13.32
CA THR A 81 12.55 16.56 -13.14
C THR A 81 12.92 17.06 -11.74
N ILE A 82 12.04 16.91 -10.75
CA ILE A 82 12.25 17.43 -9.38
C ILE A 82 12.96 16.37 -8.53
N ILE A 83 14.09 16.75 -7.93
CA ILE A 83 14.82 15.90 -6.98
C ILE A 83 14.48 16.27 -5.53
N ALA A 84 14.58 15.29 -4.63
CA ALA A 84 14.28 15.47 -3.21
C ALA A 84 15.14 16.56 -2.56
N GLU A 85 16.41 16.70 -2.96
CA GLU A 85 17.34 17.71 -2.47
C GLU A 85 16.87 19.13 -2.77
N LEU A 86 16.19 19.34 -3.89
CA LEU A 86 15.65 20.64 -4.26
C LEU A 86 14.51 21.02 -3.31
N LEU A 87 13.63 20.07 -3.00
CA LEU A 87 12.52 20.27 -2.06
C LEU A 87 13.03 20.58 -0.66
N LYS A 88 14.03 19.83 -0.17
CA LYS A 88 14.66 20.08 1.14
C LYS A 88 15.33 21.44 1.23
N LYS A 89 15.97 21.90 0.16
CA LYS A 89 16.65 23.21 0.13
C LYS A 89 15.75 24.38 -0.24
N GLY A 90 14.48 24.15 -0.58
CA GLY A 90 13.57 25.19 -1.09
C GLY A 90 13.10 26.22 -0.06
N GLY A 91 13.41 26.02 1.22
CA GLY A 91 13.13 26.99 2.28
C GLY A 91 11.65 27.17 2.60
N ILE A 92 11.35 28.13 3.47
CA ILE A 92 10.01 28.28 4.08
C ILE A 92 8.92 28.61 3.06
N THR A 93 9.21 29.43 2.05
CA THR A 93 8.25 29.81 1.01
C THR A 93 7.77 28.60 0.21
N LEU A 94 8.68 27.67 -0.13
CA LEU A 94 8.29 26.43 -0.80
C LEU A 94 7.42 25.57 0.10
N MET A 95 7.76 25.45 1.38
CA MET A 95 6.97 24.66 2.34
C MET A 95 5.54 25.18 2.49
N ILE A 96 5.35 26.51 2.53
CA ILE A 96 4.03 27.13 2.58
C ILE A 96 3.23 26.81 1.31
N ASN A 97 3.85 26.93 0.13
CA ASN A 97 3.17 26.62 -1.14
C ASN A 97 2.79 25.13 -1.23
N LEU A 98 3.67 24.23 -0.81
CA LEU A 98 3.40 22.79 -0.75
C LEU A 98 2.23 22.49 0.20
N GLN A 99 2.22 23.09 1.39
CA GLN A 99 1.14 22.91 2.35
C GLN A 99 -0.20 23.39 1.77
N GLN A 100 -0.23 24.55 1.10
CA GLN A 100 -1.44 25.06 0.47
C GLN A 100 -1.96 24.12 -0.62
N LEU A 101 -1.05 23.58 -1.46
CA LEU A 101 -1.40 22.62 -2.50
C LEU A 101 -1.94 21.31 -1.92
N ILE A 102 -1.23 20.72 -0.95
CA ILE A 102 -1.65 19.48 -0.28
C ILE A 102 -3.00 19.68 0.38
N ASN A 103 -3.22 20.79 1.08
CA ASN A 103 -4.51 21.10 1.71
C ASN A 103 -5.62 21.37 0.69
N LYS A 104 -5.30 21.86 -0.51
CA LYS A 104 -6.27 21.98 -1.59
C LYS A 104 -6.73 20.60 -2.05
N ILE A 105 -5.79 19.71 -2.35
CA ILE A 105 -6.06 18.32 -2.75
C ILE A 105 -6.86 17.61 -1.64
N TRP A 106 -6.44 17.76 -0.39
CA TRP A 106 -7.13 17.18 0.77
C TRP A 106 -8.61 17.58 0.85
N ARG A 107 -8.98 18.80 0.48
CA ARG A 107 -10.39 19.24 0.50
C ARG A 107 -11.19 18.84 -0.74
N GLU A 108 -10.51 18.64 -1.88
CA GLU A 108 -11.17 18.41 -3.17
C GLU A 108 -11.29 16.93 -3.51
N GLU A 109 -10.42 16.07 -2.97
CA GLU A 109 -10.36 14.63 -3.29
C GLU A 109 -10.71 13.71 -2.11
N THR A 110 -11.18 14.26 -0.97
CA THR A 110 -11.74 13.46 0.14
C THR A 110 -13.20 13.10 -0.12
#